data_AF-A0A927GR35-F1
#
_entry.id   AF-A0A927GR35-F1
#
_cell.length_a   1.000
_cell.length_b   1.000
_cell.length_c   1.000
_cell.angle_alpha   90.00
_cell.angle_beta   90.00
_cell.angle_gamma   90.00
#
_symmetry.space_group_name_H-M   'P 1'
#
loop_
_entity.id
_entity.type
_entity.pdbx_description
1 polymer ?
#
loop_
_entity_poly.entity_id
_entity_poly.type
_entity_poly.pdbx_seq_one_letter_code
_entity_poly.pdbx_strand_id
1 'polypeptide(L)'
;MQDKNEALEWGVLKAGRVGISGTDYAPPLPVKSEIEQELADLLATDMTLTEKAITSFLWGARRQMFWDGNKRTSLLLANKLLVGNGHGMLTITEKNMERFNELLSAYYTTNDMSEIKQFLYEHAISGIDFEPEKHRESERSR
;
A
#
# COMPACT_ATOMS: atom_id res chain seq x y z
N MET A 1 9.79 -21.63 -20.06
CA MET A 1 10.39 -20.55 -20.86
C MET A 1 9.95 -19.26 -20.20
N GLN A 2 10.87 -18.57 -19.54
CA GLN A 2 10.59 -17.31 -18.84
C GLN A 2 10.69 -16.20 -19.89
N ASP A 3 9.60 -15.48 -20.10
CA ASP A 3 9.46 -14.57 -21.22
C ASP A 3 10.37 -13.35 -21.01
N LYS A 4 11.39 -13.21 -21.87
CA LYS A 4 12.45 -12.20 -21.77
C LYS A 4 11.98 -10.75 -21.97
N ASN A 5 10.68 -10.54 -22.21
CA ASN A 5 10.10 -9.23 -22.50
C ASN A 5 9.47 -8.53 -21.29
N GLU A 6 9.25 -9.22 -20.15
CA GLU A 6 8.58 -8.60 -18.99
C GLU A 6 9.47 -7.58 -18.25
N ALA A 7 10.79 -7.65 -18.40
CA ALA A 7 11.75 -6.80 -17.71
C ALA A 7 12.15 -5.52 -18.48
N LEU A 8 11.62 -5.28 -19.69
CA LEU A 8 12.17 -4.23 -20.57
C LEU A 8 11.51 -2.84 -20.45
N GLU A 9 10.26 -2.72 -19.97
CA GLU A 9 9.56 -1.43 -19.92
C GLU A 9 9.06 -1.10 -18.51
N TRP A 10 9.92 -0.41 -17.76
CA TRP A 10 9.60 0.12 -16.43
C TRP A 10 8.71 1.36 -16.57
N GLY A 11 7.71 1.49 -15.68
CA GLY A 11 6.80 2.64 -15.66
C GLY A 11 5.73 2.66 -16.76
N VAL A 12 5.64 1.62 -17.59
CA VAL A 12 4.62 1.48 -18.64
C VAL A 12 3.54 0.49 -18.22
N LEU A 13 2.28 0.78 -18.54
CA LEU A 13 1.17 -0.14 -18.32
C LEU A 13 1.41 -1.45 -19.10
N LYS A 14 1.28 -2.60 -18.43
CA LYS A 14 1.53 -3.89 -19.07
C LYS A 14 0.55 -4.13 -20.22
N ALA A 15 1.05 -4.63 -21.35
CA ALA A 15 0.22 -5.08 -22.47
C ALA A 15 -0.18 -6.56 -22.37
N GLY A 16 0.37 -7.29 -21.40
CA GLY A 16 0.14 -8.73 -21.18
C GLY A 16 -0.50 -9.06 -19.83
N ARG A 17 -0.87 -10.33 -19.66
CA ARG A 17 -1.39 -10.85 -18.39
C ARG A 17 -0.21 -11.23 -17.49
N VAL A 18 -0.33 -10.94 -16.20
CA VAL A 18 0.60 -11.38 -15.16
C VAL A 18 -0.22 -12.16 -14.13
N GLY A 19 0.32 -13.27 -13.64
CA GLY A 19 -0.27 -14.01 -12.53
C GLY A 19 0.25 -13.47 -11.20
N ILE A 20 -0.56 -13.57 -10.16
CA ILE A 20 -0.08 -13.38 -8.80
C ILE A 20 0.21 -14.77 -8.20
N SER A 21 1.48 -15.03 -7.90
CA SER A 21 1.93 -16.31 -7.34
C SER A 21 1.15 -16.68 -6.09
N GLY A 22 0.64 -17.92 -6.05
CA GLY A 22 -0.11 -18.44 -4.90
C GLY A 22 -1.60 -18.11 -4.90
N THR A 23 -2.13 -17.55 -6.00
CA THR A 23 -3.56 -17.23 -6.13
C THR A 23 -4.08 -17.58 -7.53
N ASP A 24 -5.36 -17.95 -7.64
CA ASP A 24 -6.05 -18.14 -8.93
C ASP A 24 -6.51 -16.82 -9.55
N TYR A 25 -6.22 -15.69 -8.89
CA TYR A 25 -6.63 -14.38 -9.36
C TYR A 25 -5.81 -13.97 -10.60
N ALA A 26 -6.53 -13.66 -11.68
CA ALA A 26 -5.98 -13.11 -12.91
C ALA A 26 -6.38 -11.63 -13.05
N PRO A 27 -5.46 -10.69 -12.74
CA PRO A 27 -5.71 -9.26 -12.93
C PRO A 27 -6.07 -8.94 -14.38
N PRO A 28 -7.03 -8.03 -14.62
CA PRO A 28 -7.34 -7.57 -15.97
C PRO A 28 -6.16 -6.84 -16.61
N LEU A 29 -6.23 -6.64 -17.94
CA LEU A 29 -5.29 -5.73 -18.59
C LEU A 29 -5.54 -4.29 -18.08
N PRO A 30 -4.49 -3.52 -17.83
CA PRO A 30 -4.65 -2.14 -17.41
C PRO A 30 -5.15 -1.29 -18.57
N VAL A 31 -6.27 -0.61 -18.37
CA VAL A 31 -6.76 0.43 -19.26
C VAL A 31 -6.60 1.77 -18.54
N LYS A 32 -5.85 2.69 -19.13
CA LYS A 32 -5.45 3.94 -18.46
C LYS A 32 -6.65 4.72 -17.90
N SER A 33 -7.69 4.92 -18.72
CA SER A 33 -8.89 5.67 -18.31
C SER A 33 -9.66 5.00 -17.18
N GLU A 34 -9.73 3.66 -17.17
CA GLU A 34 -10.38 2.91 -16.08
C GLU A 34 -9.59 3.08 -14.78
N ILE A 35 -8.27 2.94 -14.83
CA ILE A 35 -7.39 3.09 -13.67
C ILE A 35 -7.48 4.50 -13.09
N GLU A 36 -7.46 5.52 -13.95
CA GLU A 36 -7.59 6.91 -13.53
C GLU A 36 -8.95 7.18 -12.87
N GLN A 37 -10.04 6.64 -13.44
CA GLN A 37 -11.37 6.77 -12.86
C GLN A 37 -11.52 6.00 -11.54
N GLU A 38 -11.09 4.75 -11.49
CA GLU A 38 -11.10 3.91 -10.28
C GLU A 38 -10.35 4.60 -9.12
N LEU A 39 -9.18 5.17 -9.40
CA LEU A 39 -8.41 5.91 -8.40
C LEU A 39 -9.10 7.20 -7.97
N ALA A 40 -9.67 7.97 -8.91
CA ALA A 40 -10.41 9.18 -8.60
C ALA A 40 -11.62 8.88 -7.69
N ASP A 41 -12.39 7.84 -8.01
CA ASP A 41 -13.55 7.41 -7.24
C ASP A 41 -13.14 6.97 -5.84
N LEU A 42 -12.07 6.16 -5.74
CA LEU A 42 -11.50 5.72 -4.46
C LEU A 42 -11.13 6.92 -3.58
N LEU A 43 -10.43 7.91 -4.13
CA LEU A 43 -9.99 9.10 -3.38
C LEU A 43 -11.17 10.02 -3.00
N ALA A 44 -12.27 9.97 -3.76
CA ALA A 44 -13.49 10.73 -3.51
C ALA A 44 -14.42 10.09 -2.45
N THR A 45 -14.23 8.81 -2.10
CA THR A 45 -15.05 8.14 -1.07
C THR A 45 -15.05 8.86 0.28
N ASP A 46 -16.12 8.70 1.05
CA ASP A 46 -16.23 9.22 2.42
C ASP A 46 -15.53 8.26 3.40
N MET A 47 -14.21 8.33 3.42
CA MET A 47 -13.32 7.55 4.28
C MET A 47 -12.32 8.47 4.97
N THR A 48 -11.81 8.04 6.12
CA THR A 48 -10.67 8.72 6.75
C THR A 48 -9.45 8.69 5.82
N LEU A 49 -8.54 9.65 5.95
CA LEU A 49 -7.34 9.67 5.10
C LEU A 49 -6.48 8.41 5.27
N THR A 50 -6.36 7.91 6.51
CA THR A 50 -5.63 6.67 6.80
C THR A 50 -6.28 5.48 6.09
N GLU A 51 -7.60 5.38 6.13
CA GLU A 51 -8.33 4.32 5.41
C GLU A 51 -8.20 4.45 3.90
N LYS A 52 -8.25 5.67 3.33
CA LYS A 52 -7.98 5.91 1.91
C LYS A 52 -6.59 5.47 1.50
N ALA A 53 -5.58 5.74 2.33
CA ALA A 53 -4.21 5.33 2.05
C ALA A 53 -4.06 3.80 2.05
N ILE A 54 -4.59 3.11 3.06
CA ILE A 54 -4.58 1.64 3.12
C ILE A 54 -5.34 1.04 1.93
N THR A 55 -6.52 1.57 1.61
CA THR A 55 -7.34 1.10 0.50
C THR A 55 -6.65 1.34 -0.84
N SER A 56 -5.99 2.48 -1.03
CA SER A 56 -5.18 2.78 -2.23
C SER A 56 -4.02 1.80 -2.40
N PHE A 57 -3.33 1.45 -1.31
CA PHE A 57 -2.26 0.47 -1.32
C PHE A 57 -2.76 -0.91 -1.79
N LEU A 58 -3.85 -1.39 -1.18
CA LEU A 58 -4.43 -2.71 -1.48
C LEU A 58 -4.99 -2.77 -2.90
N TRP A 59 -5.76 -1.76 -3.30
CA TRP A 59 -6.28 -1.65 -4.67
C TRP A 59 -5.16 -1.70 -5.70
N GLY A 60 -4.11 -0.89 -5.54
CA GLY A 60 -3.00 -0.87 -6.49
C GLY A 60 -2.19 -2.16 -6.50
N ALA A 61 -2.01 -2.81 -5.34
CA ALA A 61 -1.35 -4.11 -5.22
C ALA A 61 -2.11 -5.22 -5.96
N ARG A 62 -3.46 -5.20 -5.92
CA ARG A 62 -4.29 -6.18 -6.63
C ARG A 62 -4.46 -5.85 -8.11
N ARG A 63 -4.55 -4.57 -8.48
CA ARG A 63 -4.80 -4.14 -9.88
C ARG A 63 -3.68 -4.53 -10.84
N GLN A 64 -2.43 -4.71 -10.33
CA GLN A 64 -1.26 -5.17 -11.09
C GLN A 64 -1.06 -4.40 -12.41
N MET A 65 -0.94 -3.08 -12.34
CA MET A 65 -0.89 -2.19 -13.52
C MET A 65 0.39 -2.33 -14.36
N PHE A 66 1.51 -2.66 -13.71
CA PHE A 66 2.84 -2.73 -14.29
C PHE A 66 3.35 -4.17 -14.35
N TRP A 67 4.41 -4.41 -15.12
CA TRP A 67 5.10 -5.71 -15.19
C TRP A 67 5.71 -6.14 -13.84
N ASP A 68 6.25 -5.18 -13.10
CA ASP A 68 6.74 -5.36 -11.73
C ASP A 68 6.57 -4.05 -10.96
N GLY A 69 6.71 -4.10 -9.63
CA GLY A 69 6.75 -2.92 -8.77
C GLY A 69 5.38 -2.45 -8.31
N ASN A 70 4.29 -3.18 -8.61
CA ASN A 70 2.93 -2.80 -8.22
C ASN A 70 2.78 -2.53 -6.72
N LYS A 71 3.26 -3.44 -5.86
CA LYS A 71 3.24 -3.25 -4.40
C LYS A 71 4.05 -2.03 -3.94
N ARG A 72 5.26 -1.85 -4.50
CA ARG A 72 6.16 -0.73 -4.16
C ARG A 72 5.58 0.62 -4.58
N THR A 73 5.02 0.69 -5.79
CA THR A 73 4.37 1.89 -6.33
C THR A 73 3.10 2.24 -5.54
N SER A 74 2.30 1.23 -5.18
CA SER A 74 1.09 1.43 -4.38
C SER A 74 1.41 1.86 -2.94
N LEU A 75 2.50 1.33 -2.36
CA LEU A 75 2.99 1.75 -1.05
C LEU A 75 3.48 3.21 -1.08
N LEU A 76 4.17 3.61 -2.15
CA LEU A 76 4.58 5.00 -2.36
C LEU A 76 3.39 5.95 -2.42
N LEU A 77 2.32 5.57 -3.15
CA LEU A 77 1.07 6.34 -3.19
C LEU A 77 0.45 6.48 -1.80
N ALA A 78 0.30 5.38 -1.06
CA ALA A 78 -0.25 5.40 0.29
C ALA A 78 0.57 6.28 1.23
N ASN A 79 1.90 6.17 1.19
CA ASN A 79 2.79 6.99 2.02
C ASN A 79 2.78 8.46 1.62
N LYS A 80 2.58 8.80 0.34
CA LYS A 80 2.36 10.19 -0.08
C LYS A 80 1.10 10.77 0.59
N LEU A 81 0.02 10.00 0.65
CA LEU A 81 -1.22 10.42 1.32
C LEU A 81 -1.00 10.61 2.82
N LEU A 82 -0.38 9.63 3.49
CA LEU A 82 -0.20 9.68 4.95
C LEU A 82 0.78 10.79 5.38
N VAL A 83 1.99 10.80 4.83
CA VAL A 83 3.06 11.74 5.22
C VAL A 83 2.67 13.16 4.86
N GLY A 84 2.11 13.37 3.67
CA GLY A 84 1.71 14.71 3.20
C GLY A 84 0.66 15.40 4.06
N ASN A 85 -0.02 14.67 4.96
CA ASN A 85 -1.07 15.19 5.84
C ASN A 85 -0.78 14.94 7.32
N GLY A 86 0.39 14.39 7.69
CA GLY A 86 0.75 14.14 9.09
C GLY A 86 0.08 12.92 9.75
N HIS A 87 -0.38 11.93 8.95
CA HIS A 87 -1.03 10.70 9.45
C HIS A 87 -0.04 9.54 9.66
N GLY A 88 1.27 9.84 9.75
CA GLY A 88 2.32 8.83 9.90
C GLY A 88 2.75 8.20 8.56
N MET A 89 3.18 6.95 8.63
CA MET A 89 3.70 6.17 7.50
C MET A 89 3.23 4.72 7.58
N LEU A 90 2.88 4.15 6.43
CA LEU A 90 2.60 2.73 6.27
C LEU A 90 3.93 1.97 6.10
N THR A 91 4.25 1.10 7.06
CA THR A 91 5.46 0.27 7.06
C THR A 91 5.12 -1.15 7.54
N ILE A 92 5.44 -2.13 6.69
CA ILE A 92 5.27 -3.55 7.00
C ILE A 92 6.61 -4.08 7.49
N THR A 93 6.73 -4.21 8.80
CA THR A 93 7.95 -4.72 9.46
C THR A 93 8.13 -6.22 9.23
N GLU A 94 9.36 -6.73 9.34
CA GLU A 94 9.67 -8.16 9.21
C GLU A 94 8.79 -9.06 10.08
N LYS A 95 8.58 -8.69 11.35
CA LYS A 95 7.70 -9.42 12.30
C LYS A 95 6.26 -9.61 11.82
N ASN A 96 5.78 -8.74 10.92
CA ASN A 96 4.41 -8.70 10.42
C ASN A 96 4.30 -9.23 8.98
N MET A 97 5.43 -9.56 8.34
CA MET A 97 5.51 -9.85 6.91
C MET A 97 4.78 -11.15 6.53
N GLU A 98 4.92 -12.20 7.35
CA GLU A 98 4.25 -13.48 7.12
C GLU A 98 2.74 -13.31 7.13
N ARG A 99 2.19 -12.75 8.22
CA ARG A 99 0.75 -12.50 8.36
C ARG A 99 0.22 -11.55 7.28
N PHE A 100 1.00 -10.53 6.93
CA PHE A 100 0.66 -9.63 5.82
C PHE A 100 0.50 -10.39 4.51
N ASN A 101 1.44 -11.26 4.15
CA ASN A 101 1.40 -12.01 2.90
C ASN A 101 0.23 -13.01 2.85
N GLU A 102 -0.10 -13.66 3.97
CA GLU A 102 -1.29 -14.52 4.08
C GLU A 102 -2.57 -13.75 3.78
N LEU A 103 -2.78 -12.64 4.48
CA LEU A 103 -3.96 -11.79 4.34
C LEU A 103 -4.05 -11.17 2.93
N LEU A 104 -2.90 -10.81 2.36
CA LEU A 104 -2.84 -10.25 1.01
C LEU A 104 -3.22 -11.29 -0.04
N SER A 105 -2.76 -12.53 0.12
CA SER A 105 -3.12 -13.65 -0.74
C SER A 105 -4.62 -13.95 -0.68
N ALA A 106 -5.20 -13.95 0.53
CA ALA A 106 -6.64 -14.09 0.73
C ALA A 106 -7.40 -12.98 0.01
N TYR A 107 -7.02 -11.72 0.21
CA TYR A 107 -7.63 -10.57 -0.47
C TYR A 107 -7.56 -10.66 -2.00
N TYR A 108 -6.43 -11.09 -2.57
CA TYR A 108 -6.32 -11.26 -4.02
C TYR A 108 -7.37 -12.22 -4.56
N THR A 109 -7.60 -13.33 -3.84
CA THR A 109 -8.55 -14.38 -4.20
C THR A 109 -10.00 -13.93 -4.00
N THR A 110 -10.33 -13.36 -2.84
CA THR A 110 -11.73 -13.07 -2.44
C THR A 110 -12.21 -11.69 -2.87
N ASN A 111 -11.30 -10.76 -3.16
CA ASN A 111 -11.56 -9.33 -3.27
C ASN A 111 -12.12 -8.67 -1.98
N ASP A 112 -12.03 -9.36 -0.84
CA ASP A 112 -12.44 -8.81 0.45
C ASP A 112 -11.22 -8.21 1.16
N MET A 113 -11.25 -6.88 1.35
CA MET A 113 -10.17 -6.14 2.01
C MET A 113 -10.31 -6.07 3.54
N SER A 114 -11.39 -6.59 4.12
CA SER A 114 -11.78 -6.29 5.51
C SER A 114 -10.69 -6.69 6.53
N GLU A 115 -10.22 -7.93 6.50
CA GLU A 115 -9.21 -8.42 7.44
C GLU A 115 -7.84 -7.75 7.26
N ILE A 116 -7.40 -7.59 6.01
CA ILE A 116 -6.10 -6.98 5.73
C ILE A 116 -6.09 -5.48 6.05
N LYS A 117 -7.20 -4.76 5.84
CA LYS A 117 -7.34 -3.36 6.25
C LYS A 117 -7.16 -3.22 7.75
N GLN A 118 -7.85 -4.04 8.53
CA GLN A 118 -7.76 -4.02 9.98
C GLN A 118 -6.33 -4.28 10.44
N PHE A 119 -5.70 -5.34 9.90
CA PHE A 119 -4.32 -5.68 10.23
C PHE A 119 -3.33 -4.55 9.93
N LEU A 120 -3.44 -3.91 8.75
CA LEU A 120 -2.55 -2.80 8.39
C LEU A 120 -2.77 -1.58 9.29
N TYR A 121 -4.01 -1.29 9.66
CA TYR A 121 -4.33 -0.19 10.57
C TYR A 121 -3.71 -0.41 11.96
N GLU A 122 -3.84 -1.60 12.52
CA GLU A 122 -3.36 -1.92 13.87
C GLU A 122 -1.85 -2.10 13.98
N HIS A 123 -1.21 -2.59 12.92
CA HIS A 123 0.16 -3.09 13.01
C HIS A 123 1.16 -2.49 12.01
N ALA A 124 0.69 -1.70 11.04
CA ALA A 124 1.55 -1.17 9.98
C ALA A 124 1.54 0.36 9.87
N ILE A 125 0.70 1.09 10.60
CA ILE A 125 0.78 2.55 10.68
C ILE A 125 1.71 2.95 11.82
N SER A 126 2.77 3.68 11.48
CA SER A 126 3.74 4.22 12.45
C SER A 126 3.73 5.74 12.42
N GLY A 127 3.63 6.37 13.59
CA GLY A 127 3.73 7.82 13.78
C GLY A 127 5.10 8.25 14.30
N ILE A 128 5.29 9.57 14.44
CA ILE A 128 6.41 10.12 15.21
C ILE A 128 5.89 10.35 16.63
N ASP A 129 6.48 9.67 17.61
CA ASP A 129 6.23 9.97 19.02
C ASP A 129 7.05 11.21 19.41
N PHE A 130 6.37 12.27 19.83
CA PHE A 130 7.03 13.42 20.44
C PHE A 130 7.20 13.15 21.93
N GLU A 131 8.40 12.78 22.34
CA GLU A 131 8.78 12.81 23.76
C GLU A 131 8.78 14.27 24.24
N PRO A 132 7.96 14.65 25.25
CA PRO A 132 7.97 16.01 25.76
C PRO A 132 9.36 16.33 26.33
N GLU A 133 9.94 17.47 25.92
CA GLU A 133 11.24 17.92 26.42
C GLU A 133 11.20 17.97 27.96
N LYS A 134 12.06 17.19 28.60
CA LYS A 134 12.32 17.36 30.03
C LYS A 134 12.96 18.74 30.22
N HIS A 135 12.18 19.70 30.71
CA HIS A 135 12.72 20.96 31.22
C HIS A 135 13.83 20.62 32.22
N ARG A 136 15.08 20.86 31.82
CA ARG A 136 16.21 20.85 32.75
C ARG A 136 15.99 22.05 33.66
N GLU A 137 15.46 21.83 34.85
CA GLU A 137 15.61 22.79 35.94
C GLU A 137 17.11 22.99 36.13
N SER A 138 17.60 24.16 35.69
CA SER A 138 18.96 24.56 35.94
C SER A 138 19.14 24.59 37.46
N GLU A 139 20.05 23.77 37.96
CA GLU A 139 20.64 23.87 39.28
C GLU A 139 21.25 25.27 39.46
N ARG A 140 20.42 26.27 39.78
CA ARG A 140 20.85 27.52 40.39
C ARG A 140 20.87 27.31 41.89
N SER A 141 21.86 26.56 42.33
CA SER A 141 22.31 26.59 43.72
C SER A 141 23.82 26.81 43.70
N ARG A 142 24.22 28.08 43.61
CA ARG A 142 25.46 28.65 44.13
C ARG A 142 25.21 30.12 44.45
#